data_AF-A0A2J0LPW0-F1
#
_entry.id   AF-A0A2J0LPW0-F1
#
_cell.length_a   1.000
_cell.length_b   1.000
_cell.length_c   1.000
_cell.angle_alpha   90.00
_cell.angle_beta   90.00
_cell.angle_gamma   90.00
#
_symmetry.space_group_name_H-M   'P 1'
#
loop_
_entity.id
_entity.type
_entity.pdbx_description
1 polymer ?
#
loop_
_entity_poly.entity_id
_entity_poly.type
_entity_poly.pdbx_seq_one_letter_code
_entity_poly.pdbx_strand_id
1 'polypeptide(L)' 'DEFKPKGANVNFVEIIDEDNIKIRTYERGVEGETLSCGTGSVASAVIANYKSPFDWSRGKQITDSKINVHTQGG' A
#
# COMPACT_ATOMS: atom_id res chain seq x y z
N ASP A 1 -12.58 -17.67 6.61
CA ASP A 1 -11.72 -18.85 6.35
C ASP A 1 -10.64 -18.64 5.30
N GLU A 2 -10.81 -17.70 4.38
CA GLU A 2 -9.93 -17.47 3.22
C GLU A 2 -8.42 -17.41 3.48
N PHE A 3 -7.98 -16.78 4.58
CA PHE A 3 -6.55 -16.63 4.90
C PHE A 3 -6.04 -17.61 5.98
N LYS A 4 -6.89 -18.51 6.48
CA LYS A 4 -6.47 -19.51 7.49
C LYS A 4 -5.78 -20.71 6.82
N PRO A 5 -4.88 -21.42 7.52
CA PRO A 5 -4.36 -21.13 8.86
C PRO A 5 -3.14 -20.19 8.86
N LYS A 6 -2.54 -19.96 7.69
CA LYS A 6 -1.21 -19.34 7.58
C LYS A 6 -1.23 -17.82 7.77
N GLY A 7 -2.36 -17.15 7.58
CA GLY A 7 -2.48 -15.69 7.61
C GLY A 7 -2.01 -15.04 6.31
N ALA A 8 -1.87 -13.71 6.34
CA ALA A 8 -1.36 -12.90 5.23
C ALA A 8 -0.55 -11.71 5.75
N ASN A 9 0.30 -11.13 4.91
CA ASN A 9 0.83 -9.80 5.18
C ASN A 9 -0.33 -8.79 5.06
N VAL A 10 -0.33 -7.77 5.91
CA VAL A 10 -1.32 -6.69 5.87
C VAL A 10 -0.59 -5.36 5.73
N ASN A 11 -0.93 -4.60 4.69
CA ASN A 11 -0.38 -3.29 4.44
C ASN A 11 -1.45 -2.23 4.72
N PHE A 12 -1.16 -1.30 5.62
CA PHE A 12 -1.98 -0.11 5.82
C PHE A 12 -1.45 0.98 4.91
N VAL A 13 -2.30 1.52 4.05
CA VAL A 13 -1.90 2.47 2.99
C VAL A 13 -2.57 3.82 3.22
N GLU A 14 -1.76 4.87 3.24
CA GLU A 14 -2.18 6.27 3.28
C GLU A 14 -1.79 6.94 1.96
N ILE A 15 -2.75 7.55 1.26
CA ILE A 15 -2.48 8.39 0.09
C ILE A 15 -2.09 9.77 0.61
N ILE A 16 -0.86 10.20 0.35
CA ILE A 16 -0.33 11.50 0.79
C ILE A 16 -0.61 12.56 -0.28
N ASP A 17 -0.34 12.24 -1.54
CA ASP A 17 -0.65 13.04 -2.72
C ASP A 17 -0.75 12.14 -3.97
N GLU A 18 -0.78 12.72 -5.17
CA GLU A 18 -0.96 11.99 -6.43
C GLU A 18 0.16 11.00 -6.76
N ASP A 19 1.39 11.26 -6.30
CA ASP A 19 2.57 10.46 -6.61
C ASP A 19 3.14 9.77 -5.36
N ASN A 20 2.55 9.94 -4.18
CA ASN A 20 3.11 9.44 -2.93
C ASN A 20 2.08 8.70 -2.06
N ILE A 21 2.46 7.49 -1.65
CA ILE A 21 1.77 6.74 -0.59
C ILE A 21 2.71 6.41 0.55
N LYS A 22 2.18 6.34 1.77
CA LYS A 22 2.89 5.86 2.95
C LYS A 22 2.30 4.53 3.39
N ILE A 23 3.17 3.58 3.75
CA ILE A 23 2.72 2.26 4.19
C ILE A 23 3.30 1.84 5.54
N ARG A 24 2.54 0.99 6.24
CA ARG A 24 2.99 0.18 7.37
C ARG A 24 2.64 -1.27 7.10
N THR A 25 3.56 -2.19 7.36
CA THR A 25 3.38 -3.62 7.06
C THR A 25 3.36 -4.43 8.33
N TYR A 26 2.27 -5.15 8.57
CA TYR A 26 2.26 -6.29 9.46
C TYR A 26 2.66 -7.54 8.68
N GLU A 27 3.72 -8.22 9.10
CA GLU A 27 4.33 -9.31 8.34
C GLU A 27 4.04 -10.68 8.95
N ARG A 28 3.45 -11.56 8.15
CA ARG A 28 3.20 -12.96 8.49
C ARG A 28 4.53 -13.69 8.61
N GLY A 29 4.74 -14.42 9.71
CA GLY A 29 6.01 -15.07 10.05
C GLY A 29 6.94 -14.22 10.93
N VAL A 30 6.63 -12.93 11.10
CA VAL A 30 7.19 -12.07 12.17
C VAL A 30 6.15 -11.82 13.26
N GLU A 31 4.87 -11.83 12.87
CA GLU A 31 3.73 -11.59 13.75
C GLU A 31 3.78 -10.19 14.40
N GLY A 32 4.27 -9.22 13.63
CA GLY A 32 4.44 -7.82 14.05
C GLY A 32 4.68 -6.87 12.88
N GLU A 33 4.76 -5.57 13.19
CA GLU A 33 5.12 -4.56 12.20
C GLU A 33 6.62 -4.58 11.90
N THR A 34 6.96 -4.60 10.62
CA THR A 34 8.34 -4.49 10.12
C THR A 34 8.58 -3.10 9.53
N LEU A 35 9.85 -2.66 9.51
CA LEU A 35 10.20 -1.31 9.04
C LEU A 35 9.93 -1.13 7.53
N SER A 36 10.11 -2.19 6.76
CA SER A 36 9.86 -2.21 5.32
C SER A 36 9.58 -3.63 4.83
N CYS A 37 8.81 -3.73 3.74
CA CYS A 37 8.55 -5.00 3.05
C CYS A 37 8.43 -4.71 1.55
N GLY A 38 9.39 -5.17 0.74
CA GLY A 38 9.42 -4.84 -0.69
C GLY A 38 8.21 -5.36 -1.46
N THR A 39 7.73 -6.57 -1.15
CA THR A 39 6.52 -7.14 -1.76
C THR A 39 5.27 -6.41 -1.30
N GLY A 40 5.21 -6.00 -0.03
CA GLY A 40 4.16 -5.13 0.52
C GLY A 40 4.09 -3.78 -0.18
N SER A 41 5.25 -3.16 -0.47
CA SER A 41 5.32 -1.91 -1.22
C SER A 41 4.77 -2.03 -2.63
N VAL A 42 5.16 -3.07 -3.38
CA VAL A 42 4.65 -3.30 -4.74
C VAL A 42 3.14 -3.56 -4.73
N ALA A 43 2.65 -4.41 -3.83
CA ALA A 43 1.21 -4.69 -3.70
C ALA A 43 0.41 -3.42 -3.36
N SER A 44 0.94 -2.59 -2.47
CA SER A 44 0.31 -1.33 -2.07
C SER A 44 0.24 -0.32 -3.22
N ALA A 45 1.31 -0.19 -4.01
CA ALA A 45 1.32 0.68 -5.19
C ALA A 45 0.28 0.25 -6.23
N VAL A 46 0.18 -1.06 -6.51
CA VAL A 46 -0.81 -1.59 -7.47
C VAL A 46 -2.24 -1.31 -7.01
N ILE A 47 -2.54 -1.57 -5.72
CA ILE A 47 -3.88 -1.33 -5.19
C ILE A 47 -4.21 0.16 -5.12
N ALA A 48 -3.26 1.01 -4.74
CA ALA A 48 -3.46 2.46 -4.77
C ALA A 48 -3.81 2.93 -6.19
N ASN A 49 -3.08 2.49 -7.21
CA ASN A 49 -3.38 2.85 -8.59
C ASN A 49 -4.74 2.34 -9.08
N TYR A 50 -5.17 1.16 -8.63
CA TYR A 50 -6.42 0.55 -9.09
C TYR A 50 -7.67 1.01 -8.30
N LYS A 51 -7.50 1.43 -7.04
CA LYS A 51 -8.60 1.69 -6.10
C LYS A 51 -8.57 3.10 -5.49
N SER A 52 -7.68 3.98 -5.94
CA SER A 52 -7.66 5.34 -5.42
C SER A 52 -9.01 6.04 -5.70
N PRO A 53 -9.42 6.97 -4.82
CA PRO A 53 -10.60 7.77 -5.07
C PRO A 53 -10.48 8.49 -6.43
N PHE A 54 -11.62 8.71 -7.07
CA PHE A 54 -11.67 9.49 -8.30
C PHE A 54 -11.70 10.98 -7.97
N ASP A 55 -10.77 11.74 -8.52
CA ASP A 55 -10.78 13.20 -8.47
C ASP A 55 -11.61 13.75 -9.64
N TRP A 56 -12.83 14.18 -9.35
CA TRP A 56 -13.75 14.72 -10.36
C TRP A 56 -13.32 16.08 -10.94
N SER A 57 -12.45 16.83 -10.22
CA SER A 57 -11.93 18.10 -10.70
C SER A 57 -10.87 17.91 -11.80
N ARG A 58 -10.17 16.76 -11.77
CA ARG A 58 -9.12 16.40 -12.74
C ARG A 58 -9.56 15.34 -13.75
N GLY A 59 -10.70 14.68 -13.52
CA GLY A 59 -11.23 13.64 -14.39
C GLY A 59 -10.42 12.35 -14.37
N LYS A 60 -9.74 12.04 -13.26
CA LYS A 60 -8.85 10.88 -13.12
C LYS A 60 -8.83 10.33 -11.69
N GLN A 61 -8.30 9.13 -11.52
CA GLN A 61 -7.96 8.58 -10.19
C GLN A 61 -6.86 9.42 -9.53
N ILE A 62 -6.89 9.57 -8.20
CA ILE A 62 -5.89 10.41 -7.48
C ILE A 62 -4.48 9.92 -7.76
N THR A 63 -4.24 8.60 -7.70
CA THR A 63 -2.92 8.02 -7.97
C THR A 63 -2.96 7.24 -9.28
N ASP A 64 -3.09 7.90 -10.43
CA ASP A 64 -3.19 7.25 -11.75
C ASP A 64 -1.84 7.08 -12.49
N SER A 65 -0.77 7.61 -11.92
CA SER A 65 0.59 7.70 -12.47
C SER A 65 1.58 6.85 -11.67
N LYS A 66 2.88 7.17 -11.81
CA LYS A 66 3.96 6.60 -10.99
C LYS A 66 3.69 6.88 -9.51
N ILE A 67 3.78 5.85 -8.67
CA ILE A 67 3.62 5.97 -7.21
C ILE A 67 4.93 5.69 -6.50
N ASN A 68 5.38 6.64 -5.69
CA ASN A 68 6.45 6.48 -4.72
C ASN A 68 5.87 5.92 -3.42
N VAL A 69 6.50 4.87 -2.88
CA VAL A 69 6.03 4.18 -1.68
C VAL A 69 7.00 4.43 -0.54
N HIS A 70 6.52 5.11 0.50
CA HIS A 70 7.29 5.47 1.68
C HIS A 70 7.09 4.43 2.79
N THR A 71 8.19 3.87 3.30
CA THR A 71 8.18 2.93 4.44
C THR A 71 8.82 3.56 5.66
N GLN A 72 8.80 2.89 6.82
CA GLN A 72 9.52 3.38 8.01
C GLN A 72 11.03 3.14 7.91
N GLY A 73 11.44 2.12 7.14
CA GLY A 73 12.83 1.70 6.98
C GLY A 73 13.60 2.42 5.87
N GLY A 74 12.95 3.28 5.09
CA GLY A 74 13.52 3.96 3.92
C GLY A 74 12.47 4.36 2.89
#